data_AF-A0A1Y1NA06-F1
#
_entry.id   AF-A0A1Y1NA06-F1
#
_cell.length_a   1.000
_cell.length_b   1.000
_cell.length_c   1.000
_cell.angle_alpha   90.00
_cell.angle_beta   90.00
_cell.angle_gamma   90.00
#
_symmetry.space_group_name_H-M   'P 1'
#
loop_
_entity.id
_entity.type
_entity.pdbx_description
1 polymer ?
#
loop_
_entity_poly.entity_id
_entity_poly.type
_entity_poly.pdbx_seq_one_letter_code
_entity_poly.pdbx_strand_id
1 'polypeptide(L)'
;RPLAGLQLMLLQLSELLILTVAETENDRKYIRINGDIILGGIFPLHEQVSGRPDFPCGAVKEEKGMQRLEAMLYALDEINNSADLLPNITLGALIIDSCSSDTYALE
;
A
#
# COMPACT_ATOMS: atom_id res chain seq x y z
N ARG A 1 -11.85 21.72 35.39
CA ARG A 1 -12.35 21.75 33.99
C ARG A 1 -11.22 21.36 33.00
N PRO A 2 -10.72 20.10 33.00
CA PRO A 2 -9.66 19.66 32.09
C PRO A 2 -10.19 19.06 30.76
N LEU A 3 -11.50 18.81 30.66
CA LEU A 3 -12.09 18.10 29.51
C LEU A 3 -12.10 18.89 28.19
N ALA A 4 -12.04 20.23 28.26
CA ALA A 4 -12.04 21.07 27.04
C ALA A 4 -10.72 20.97 26.26
N GLY A 5 -9.59 20.71 26.93
CA GLY A 5 -8.28 20.57 26.28
C GLY A 5 -8.15 19.24 25.53
N LEU A 6 -8.70 18.15 26.07
CA LEU A 6 -8.74 16.86 25.37
C LEU A 6 -9.61 16.93 24.10
N GLN A 7 -10.75 17.62 24.17
CA GLN A 7 -11.65 17.80 23.03
C GLN A 7 -10.96 18.57 21.88
N LEU A 8 -10.18 19.62 22.20
CA LEU A 8 -9.43 20.39 21.20
C LEU A 8 -8.30 19.56 20.57
N MET A 9 -7.57 18.76 21.36
CA MET A 9 -6.53 17.88 20.81
C MET A 9 -7.12 16.81 19.88
N LEU A 10 -8.28 16.23 20.23
CA LEU A 10 -8.97 15.25 19.38
C LEU A 10 -9.47 15.87 18.06
N LEU A 11 -9.95 17.12 18.08
CA LEU A 11 -10.38 17.83 16.87
C LEU A 11 -9.19 18.12 15.94
N GLN A 12 -8.05 18.56 16.48
CA GLN A 12 -6.84 18.80 15.67
C GLN A 12 -6.26 17.52 15.05
N LEU A 13 -6.35 16.38 15.76
CA LEU A 13 -5.96 15.07 15.20
C LEU A 13 -6.92 14.61 14.08
N SER A 14 -8.20 14.97 14.15
CA SER A 14 -9.17 14.64 13.10
C SER A 14 -8.97 15.46 11.82
N GLU A 15 -8.58 16.73 11.93
CA GLU A 15 -8.25 17.57 10.77
C GLU A 15 -6.97 17.09 10.07
N LEU A 16 -5.97 16.62 10.83
CA LEU A 16 -4.75 16.03 10.29
C LEU A 16 -5.03 14.70 9.57
N LEU A 17 -5.99 13.90 10.07
CA LEU A 17 -6.43 12.67 9.42
C LEU A 17 -7.19 12.92 8.12
N ILE A 18 -7.96 14.02 8.02
CA ILE A 18 -8.69 14.37 6.79
C ILE A 18 -7.71 14.78 5.68
N LEU A 19 -6.64 15.51 6.01
CA LEU A 19 -5.62 15.90 5.03
C LEU A 19 -4.80 14.73 4.48
N THR A 20 -4.64 13.63 5.22
CA THR A 20 -3.97 12.42 4.71
C THR A 20 -4.88 11.52 3.88
N VAL A 21 -6.21 11.66 4.01
CA VAL A 21 -7.19 10.83 3.29
C VAL A 21 -7.67 11.51 1.99
N ALA A 22 -7.44 12.81 1.81
CA ALA A 22 -7.93 13.60 0.68
C ALA A 22 -7.05 13.54 -0.60
N GLU A 23 -6.43 12.41 -0.89
CA GLU A 23 -5.92 12.09 -2.24
C GLU A 23 -6.71 10.92 -2.83
N THR A 24 -7.97 11.15 -3.18
CA THR A 24 -8.72 10.23 -4.04
C THR A 24 -8.68 10.74 -5.48
N GLU A 25 -7.50 10.70 -6.09
CA GLU A 25 -7.44 10.70 -7.54
C GLU A 25 -7.80 9.30 -8.05
N ASN A 26 -8.93 9.27 -8.74
CA ASN A 26 -9.42 8.22 -9.62
C ASN A 26 -8.27 7.51 -10.41
N ASP A 27 -8.29 6.17 -10.43
CA ASP A 27 -7.56 5.26 -11.35
C ASP A 27 -6.12 4.81 -11.05
N ARG A 28 -5.63 4.86 -9.80
CA ARG A 28 -4.37 4.18 -9.45
C ARG A 28 -4.63 2.72 -9.06
N LYS A 29 -4.47 1.78 -10.02
CA LYS A 29 -4.48 0.31 -9.82
C LYS A 29 -3.27 -0.22 -9.02
N TYR A 30 -2.40 0.66 -8.53
CA TYR A 30 -1.11 0.30 -7.93
C TYR A 30 -0.75 1.23 -6.76
N ILE A 31 0.05 0.70 -5.84
CA ILE A 31 0.70 1.44 -4.76
C ILE A 31 2.13 1.76 -5.19
N ARG A 32 2.56 3.01 -5.04
CA ARG A 32 3.92 3.44 -5.38
C ARG A 32 4.62 4.06 -4.18
N ILE A 33 5.80 3.51 -3.87
CA ILE A 33 6.75 4.04 -2.89
C ILE A 33 7.95 4.55 -3.69
N ASN A 34 8.32 5.80 -3.49
CA ASN A 34 9.43 6.41 -4.21
C ASN A 34 10.79 5.86 -3.71
N GLY A 35 11.77 5.90 -4.61
CA GLY A 35 13.15 5.54 -4.36
C GLY A 35 13.97 5.71 -5.65
N ASP A 36 15.29 5.64 -5.53
CA ASP A 36 16.22 5.70 -6.66
C ASP A 36 16.05 4.49 -7.59
N ILE A 37 15.78 3.32 -7.00
CA ILE A 37 15.46 2.09 -7.72
C ILE A 37 14.07 1.64 -7.29
N ILE A 38 13.17 1.40 -8.24
CA ILE A 38 11.81 0.93 -7.96
C ILE A 38 11.72 -0.57 -8.23
N LEU A 39 11.38 -1.34 -7.18
CA LEU A 39 11.11 -2.77 -7.31
C LEU A 39 9.62 -3.02 -7.55
N GLY A 40 9.31 -3.69 -8.67
CA GLY A 40 7.95 -4.10 -8.99
C GLY A 40 7.52 -5.36 -8.23
N GLY A 41 6.29 -5.40 -7.73
CA GLY A 41 5.70 -6.57 -7.08
C GLY A 41 4.23 -6.74 -7.44
N ILE A 42 3.84 -7.97 -7.79
CA ILE A 42 2.45 -8.33 -8.08
C ILE A 42 1.97 -9.27 -6.97
N PHE A 43 0.92 -8.87 -6.25
CA PHE A 43 0.41 -9.61 -5.09
C PHE A 43 -1.08 -9.90 -5.21
N PRO A 44 -1.56 -11.09 -4.82
CA PRO A 44 -2.99 -11.39 -4.78
C PRO A 44 -3.61 -10.83 -3.50
N LEU A 45 -3.88 -9.51 -3.46
CA LEU A 45 -4.42 -8.86 -2.26
C LEU A 45 -5.93 -9.06 -2.13
N HIS A 46 -6.62 -9.24 -3.26
CA HIS A 46 -8.06 -9.52 -3.28
C HIS A 46 -8.40 -10.89 -3.91
N GLU A 47 -9.59 -11.39 -3.61
CA GLU A 47 -10.21 -12.53 -4.28
C GLU A 47 -10.58 -12.21 -5.73
N GLN A 48 -10.62 -13.23 -6.57
CA GLN A 48 -11.16 -13.10 -7.92
C GLN A 48 -12.68 -13.21 -7.88
N VAL A 49 -13.37 -12.23 -8.47
CA VAL A 49 -14.83 -12.29 -8.69
C VAL A 49 -15.11 -12.82 -10.09
N SER A 50 -15.78 -13.97 -10.17
CA SER A 50 -16.21 -14.55 -11.44
C SER A 50 -17.38 -13.76 -12.04
N GLY A 51 -17.36 -13.57 -13.36
CA GLY A 51 -18.48 -12.98 -14.11
C GLY A 51 -18.53 -11.45 -14.13
N ARG A 52 -17.49 -10.76 -13.63
CA ARG A 52 -17.33 -9.30 -13.77
C ARG A 52 -15.92 -8.96 -14.27
N PRO A 53 -15.66 -9.00 -15.59
CA PRO A 53 -14.34 -8.73 -16.14
C PRO A 53 -13.85 -7.29 -15.85
N ASP A 54 -14.76 -6.31 -15.81
CA ASP A 54 -14.42 -4.91 -15.54
C ASP A 54 -14.11 -4.65 -14.05
N PHE A 55 -14.49 -5.57 -13.15
CA PHE A 55 -14.28 -5.47 -11.71
C PHE A 55 -13.88 -6.84 -11.14
N PRO A 56 -12.66 -7.32 -11.42
CA PRO A 56 -12.25 -8.68 -11.07
C PRO A 56 -11.94 -8.86 -9.58
N CYS A 57 -11.84 -7.77 -8.82
CA CYS A 57 -11.40 -7.76 -7.43
C CYS A 57 -12.57 -7.88 -6.45
N GLY A 58 -12.47 -8.86 -5.54
CA GLY A 58 -13.46 -9.18 -4.53
C GLY A 58 -13.06 -8.71 -3.13
N ALA A 59 -13.28 -9.54 -2.13
CA ALA A 59 -12.87 -9.25 -0.76
C ALA A 59 -11.33 -9.30 -0.60
N VAL A 60 -10.81 -8.60 0.42
CA VAL A 60 -9.38 -8.66 0.77
C VAL A 60 -9.03 -10.07 1.27
N LYS A 61 -7.92 -10.61 0.78
CA LYS A 61 -7.28 -11.83 1.25
C LYS A 61 -6.16 -11.50 2.22
N GLU A 62 -6.45 -11.64 3.50
CA GLU A 62 -5.44 -11.45 4.57
C GLU A 62 -4.33 -12.50 4.49
N GLU A 63 -4.66 -13.71 4.05
CA GLU A 63 -3.69 -14.81 3.96
C GLU A 63 -2.88 -14.76 2.66
N LYS A 64 -1.57 -15.04 2.76
CA LYS A 64 -0.59 -15.22 1.67
C LYS A 64 -0.34 -14.02 0.76
N GLY A 65 -1.33 -13.18 0.46
CA GLY A 65 -1.17 -11.96 -0.33
C GLY A 65 -0.59 -10.83 0.52
N MET A 66 -1.36 -10.40 1.52
CA MET A 66 -0.97 -9.31 2.43
C MET A 66 0.34 -9.58 3.18
N GLN A 67 0.53 -10.80 3.68
CA GLN A 67 1.76 -11.19 4.37
C GLN A 67 3.01 -11.07 3.47
N ARG A 68 2.89 -11.36 2.17
CA ARG A 68 4.03 -11.24 1.24
C ARG A 68 4.30 -9.79 0.87
N LEU A 69 3.24 -8.98 0.75
CA LEU A 69 3.38 -7.54 0.59
C LEU A 69 4.10 -6.93 1.80
N GLU A 70 3.65 -7.25 3.00
CA GLU A 70 4.28 -6.79 4.25
C GLU A 70 5.74 -7.24 4.33
N ALA A 71 6.04 -8.49 3.97
CA ALA A 71 7.42 -8.99 3.93
C ALA A 71 8.30 -8.23 2.92
N MET A 72 7.77 -7.86 1.76
CA MET A 72 8.50 -7.03 0.79
C MET A 72 8.79 -5.64 1.36
N LEU A 73 7.79 -4.99 1.97
CA LEU A 73 7.94 -3.67 2.56
C LEU A 73 8.94 -3.69 3.71
N TYR A 74 8.84 -4.69 4.58
CA TYR A 74 9.79 -4.90 5.67
C TYR A 74 11.22 -5.08 5.13
N ALA A 75 11.41 -5.88 4.09
CA ALA A 75 12.74 -6.07 3.48
C ALA A 75 13.29 -4.79 2.87
N LEU A 76 12.46 -3.96 2.24
CA LEU A 76 12.86 -2.64 1.73
C LEU A 76 13.34 -1.73 2.86
N ASP A 77 12.61 -1.70 3.97
CA ASP A 77 12.98 -0.91 5.14
C ASP A 77 14.30 -1.38 5.75
N GLU A 78 14.51 -2.69 5.90
CA GLU A 78 15.77 -3.24 6.42
C GLU A 78 16.96 -2.90 5.52
N ILE A 79 16.78 -2.96 4.19
CA ILE A 79 17.83 -2.61 3.23
C ILE A 79 18.13 -1.10 3.28
N ASN A 80 17.11 -0.25 3.22
CA ASN A 80 17.26 1.20 3.21
C ASN A 80 17.86 1.75 4.52
N ASN A 81 17.68 1.04 5.64
CA ASN A 81 18.26 1.40 6.94
C ASN A 81 19.65 0.78 7.19
N SER A 82 20.13 -0.08 6.29
CA SER A 82 21.46 -0.70 6.40
C SER A 82 22.53 0.22 5.84
N ALA A 83 23.59 0.46 6.62
CA ALA A 83 24.78 1.18 6.14
C ALA A 83 25.64 0.33 5.19
N ASP A 84 25.47 -0.99 5.21
CA ASP A 84 26.28 -1.95 4.46
C ASP A 84 25.65 -2.33 3.10
N LEU A 85 24.31 -2.27 3.01
CA LEU A 85 23.57 -2.64 1.81
C LEU A 85 23.11 -1.38 1.06
N LEU A 86 23.53 -1.25 -0.19
CA LEU A 86 23.15 -0.15 -1.10
C LEU A 86 23.37 1.27 -0.51
N PRO A 87 24.59 1.61 -0.07
CA PRO A 87 24.85 2.93 0.51
C PRO A 87 24.56 4.05 -0.49
N ASN A 88 23.80 5.05 -0.05
CA ASN A 88 23.34 6.20 -0.84
C ASN A 88 22.36 5.87 -1.97
N ILE A 89 21.74 4.69 -1.96
CA ILE A 89 20.68 4.32 -2.90
C ILE A 89 19.46 3.91 -2.07
N THR A 90 18.32 4.50 -2.40
CA THR A 90 17.02 4.15 -1.79
C THR A 90 16.24 3.21 -2.70
N LEU A 91 15.74 2.12 -2.13
CA LEU A 91 14.80 1.24 -2.79
C LEU A 91 13.36 1.72 -2.53
N GLY A 92 12.61 1.88 -3.61
CA GLY A 92 11.16 2.08 -3.60
C GLY A 92 10.44 0.84 -4.13
N ALA A 93 9.11 0.96 -4.25
CA ALA A 93 8.25 -0.14 -4.68
C ALA A 93 7.17 0.33 -5.66
N LEU A 94 6.79 -0.56 -6.56
CA LEU A 94 5.56 -0.45 -7.35
C LEU A 94 4.78 -1.74 -7.15
N ILE A 95 3.68 -1.68 -6.42
CA ILE A 95 2.88 -2.83 -6.00
C ILE A 95 1.58 -2.83 -6.78
N ILE A 96 1.30 -3.93 -7.47
CA ILE A 96 0.07 -4.13 -8.24
C ILE A 96 -0.70 -5.27 -7.60
N ASP A 97 -2.01 -5.08 -7.44
CA ASP A 97 -2.90 -6.16 -7.01
C ASP A 97 -3.35 -6.99 -8.21
N SER A 98 -3.06 -8.29 -8.20
CA SER A 98 -3.53 -9.20 -9.26
C SER A 98 -4.98 -9.62 -9.11
N CYS A 99 -5.62 -9.32 -7.97
CA CYS A 99 -6.98 -9.76 -7.65
C CYS A 99 -7.16 -11.27 -7.80
N SER A 100 -6.09 -12.04 -7.55
CA SER A 100 -6.01 -13.49 -7.78
C SER A 100 -6.41 -13.92 -9.21
N SER A 101 -6.25 -13.04 -10.20
CA SER A 101 -6.69 -13.24 -11.58
C SER A 101 -5.51 -13.11 -12.53
N ASP A 102 -5.14 -14.21 -13.19
CA ASP A 102 -4.00 -14.23 -14.12
C ASP A 102 -4.21 -13.28 -15.29
N THR A 103 -5.45 -13.11 -15.78
CA THR A 103 -5.73 -12.20 -16.90
C THR A 103 -5.62 -10.74 -16.49
N TYR A 104 -6.04 -10.39 -15.27
CA TYR A 104 -5.95 -9.02 -14.76
C TYR A 104 -4.51 -8.64 -14.41
N ALA A 105 -3.71 -9.62 -13.96
CA ALA A 105 -2.29 -9.40 -13.69
C ALA A 105 -1.45 -9.11 -14.95
N LEU A 106 -1.98 -9.39 -16.14
CA LEU A 106 -1.31 -9.18 -17.42
C LEU A 106 -1.76 -7.88 -18.14
N GLU A 107 -2.75 -7.17 -17.60
CA GLU A 107 -3.15 -5.83 -18.05
C GLU A 107 -2.22 -4.75 -17.51
#